data_AF-A0A7K4ABH5-F1
#
_entry.id   AF-A0A7K4ABH5-F1
#
_cell.length_a   1.000
_cell.length_b   1.000
_cell.length_c   1.000
_cell.angle_alpha   90.00
_cell.angle_beta   90.00
_cell.angle_gamma   90.00
#
_symmetry.space_group_name_H-M   'P 1'
#
loop_
_entity.id
_entity.type
_entity.pdbx_description
1 polymer ?
#
loop_
_entity_poly.entity_id
_entity_poly.type
_entity_poly.pdbx_seq_one_letter_code
_entity_poly.pdbx_strand_id
1 'polypeptide(L)' 'MKLKLKFIDDEGEESGICNIYKLMDDDLKKIGEIKYSDQSDKRWIIDVVKFQTNVSIID' A
#
# COMPACT_ATOMS: atom_id res chain seq x y z
N MET A 1 5.05 2.04 14.94
CA MET A 1 4.72 0.72 14.35
C MET A 1 4.96 0.83 12.86
N LYS A 2 5.91 0.08 12.26
CA LYS A 2 6.31 0.28 10.85
C LYS A 2 5.34 -0.47 9.92
N LEU A 3 4.66 0.25 9.05
CA LEU A 3 3.80 -0.30 8.00
C LEU A 3 4.52 -0.28 6.65
N LYS A 4 4.29 -1.31 5.84
CA LYS A 4 4.74 -1.39 4.45
C LYS A 4 3.53 -1.46 3.52
N LEU A 5 3.58 -0.77 2.39
CA LEU A 5 2.55 -0.83 1.35
C LEU A 5 3.13 -1.43 0.08
N LYS A 6 2.43 -2.37 -0.55
CA LYS A 6 2.79 -2.93 -1.85
C LYS A 6 1.62 -2.71 -2.81
N PHE A 7 1.85 -2.05 -3.93
CA PHE A 7 0.82 -1.84 -4.96
C PHE A 7 0.96 -2.91 -6.04
N ILE A 8 -0.14 -3.56 -6.39
CA ILE A 8 -0.22 -4.56 -7.45
C ILE A 8 -1.25 -4.03 -8.43
N ASP A 9 -0.79 -3.53 -9.56
CA ASP A 9 -1.65 -3.06 -10.65
C ASP A 9 -2.26 -4.26 -11.39
N ASP A 10 -3.50 -4.12 -11.85
CA ASP A 10 -4.16 -5.11 -12.70
C ASP A 10 -3.58 -5.03 -14.13
N GLU A 11 -3.37 -6.17 -14.79
CA GLU A 11 -2.73 -6.19 -16.12
C GLU A 11 -3.55 -5.40 -17.15
N GLY A 12 -2.99 -4.29 -17.61
CA GLY A 12 -3.59 -3.44 -18.64
C GLY A 12 -4.63 -2.44 -18.13
N GLU A 13 -4.85 -2.36 -16.81
CA GLU A 13 -5.75 -1.38 -16.21
C GLU A 13 -5.00 -0.42 -15.28
N GLU A 14 -5.61 0.73 -15.01
CA GLU A 14 -5.10 1.71 -14.04
C GLU A 14 -5.52 1.37 -12.58
N SER A 15 -6.30 0.31 -12.41
CA SER A 15 -6.78 -0.22 -11.12
C SER A 15 -5.80 -1.23 -10.51
N GLY A 16 -6.06 -1.62 -9.27
CA GLY A 16 -5.32 -2.68 -8.61
C GLY A 16 -5.57 -2.76 -7.11
N ILE A 17 -4.62 -3.38 -6.40
CA ILE A 17 -4.69 -3.64 -4.97
C ILE A 17 -3.44 -3.10 -4.26
N CYS A 18 -3.66 -2.27 -3.24
CA CYS A 18 -2.65 -1.89 -2.27
C CYS A 18 -2.70 -2.85 -1.08
N ASN A 19 -1.70 -3.71 -0.93
CA ASN A 19 -1.54 -4.59 0.22
C ASN A 19 -0.84 -3.86 1.36
N ILE A 20 -1.41 -3.94 2.56
CA ILE A 20 -0.89 -3.33 3.78
C ILE A 20 -0.21 -4.41 4.62
N TYR A 21 1.06 -4.22 4.92
CA TYR A 21 1.86 -5.10 5.76
C TYR A 21 2.29 -4.38 7.03
N LYS A 22 2.46 -5.17 8.09
CA LYS A 22 3.03 -4.74 9.36
C LYS A 22 4.29 -5.55 9.62
N LEU A 23 5.37 -4.86 9.96
CA LEU A 23 6.61 -5.51 10.42
C LEU A 23 6.41 -5.99 11.87
N MET A 24 6.56 -7.29 12.09
CA MET A 24 6.44 -7.99 13.38
C MET A 24 7.64 -8.90 13.55
N ASP A 25 8.51 -8.62 14.53
CA ASP A 25 9.64 -9.51 14.89
C ASP A 25 10.42 -10.04 13.67
N ASP A 26 10.80 -9.11 12.78
CA ASP A 26 11.50 -9.33 11.50
C ASP A 26 10.71 -9.97 10.34
N ASP A 27 9.41 -10.22 10.51
CA ASP A 27 8.52 -10.73 9.45
C ASP A 27 7.49 -9.68 8.97
N LEU A 28 7.14 -9.74 7.68
CA LEU A 28 6.12 -8.87 7.08
C LEU A 28 4.78 -9.60 7.00
N LYS A 29 3.88 -9.30 7.93
CA LYS A 29 2.52 -9.84 7.90
C LYS A 29 1.57 -8.90 7.19
N LYS A 30 0.85 -9.42 6.18
CA LYS A 30 -0.28 -8.70 5.56
C LYS A 30 -1.39 -8.52 6.61
N ILE A 31 -1.82 -7.29 6.82
CA ILE A 31 -2.86 -6.92 7.78
C ILE A 31 -4.11 -6.30 7.12
N GLY A 32 -4.04 -6.00 5.82
CA GLY A 32 -5.16 -5.44 5.09
C GLY A 32 -4.86 -5.27 3.60
N GLU A 33 -5.89 -4.86 2.88
CA GLU A 33 -5.83 -4.52 1.47
C GLU A 33 -6.80 -3.39 1.15
N ILE A 34 -6.45 -2.56 0.18
CA ILE A 34 -7.29 -1.48 -0.35
C ILE A 34 -7.30 -1.63 -1.87
N LYS A 35 -8.48 -1.75 -2.47
CA LYS A 35 -8.63 -1.68 -3.92
C LYS A 35 -8.60 -0.22 -4.35
N TYR A 36 -7.93 0.06 -5.45
CA TYR A 36 -7.99 1.36 -6.14
C TYR A 36 -8.50 1.12 -7.55
N SER A 37 -9.34 2.03 -8.05
CA SER A 37 -9.95 1.90 -9.37
C SER A 37 -9.17 2.64 -10.45
N ASP A 38 -8.31 3.59 -10.07
CA ASP A 38 -7.49 4.36 -11.01
C ASP A 38 -6.21 4.93 -10.35
N GLN A 39 -5.44 5.70 -11.13
CA GLN A 39 -4.23 6.37 -10.65
C GLN A 39 -4.52 7.50 -9.64
N SER A 40 -5.72 8.07 -9.63
CA SER A 40 -6.12 9.10 -8.67
C SER A 40 -6.32 8.49 -7.28
N ASP A 41 -6.98 7.34 -7.20
CA ASP A 41 -7.12 6.55 -5.99
C ASP A 41 -5.75 6.11 -5.46
N LYS A 42 -4.88 5.60 -6.35
CA LYS A 42 -3.49 5.22 -5.99
C LYS A 42 -2.73 6.40 -5.37
N ARG A 43 -2.83 7.59 -5.98
CA ARG A 43 -2.22 8.82 -5.45
C ARG A 43 -2.82 9.23 -4.11
N TRP A 44 -4.13 9.19 -3.97
CA TRP A 44 -4.80 9.52 -2.72
C TRP A 44 -4.33 8.61 -1.58
N ILE A 45 -4.24 7.29 -1.82
CA ILE A 45 -3.70 6.33 -0.84
C ILE A 45 -2.29 6.74 -0.43
N ILE A 46 -1.40 7.00 -1.40
CA ILE A 46 -0.01 7.43 -1.17
C ILE A 46 0.06 8.73 -0.37
N ASP A 47 -0.79 9.71 -0.68
CA ASP A 47 -0.77 11.00 -0.02
C ASP A 47 -1.25 10.89 1.42
N VAL A 48 -2.32 10.14 1.68
CA VAL A 48 -2.83 9.89 3.05
C VAL A 48 -1.76 9.21 3.93
N VAL A 49 -1.01 8.23 3.40
CA VAL A 49 0.05 7.57 4.17
C VAL A 49 1.38 8.32 4.22
N LYS A 50 1.72 9.18 3.26
CA LYS A 50 2.94 10.01 3.30
C LYS A 50 3.00 10.95 4.49
N PHE A 51 1.84 11.37 5.03
CA PHE A 51 1.81 12.15 6.27
C PHE A 51 2.18 11.36 7.53
N GLN A 52 2.34 10.03 7.42
CA GLN A 52 2.71 9.16 8.53
C GLN A 52 4.18 8.75 8.41
N THR A 53 5.02 9.18 9.36
CA THR A 53 6.47 8.89 9.41
C THR A 53 6.83 7.41 9.56
N ASN A 54 5.83 6.54 9.79
CA ASN A 54 6.01 5.11 10.04
C ASN A 54 5.54 4.21 8.87
N VAL A 55 5.19 4.78 7.72
CA VAL A 55 4.78 4.03 6.52
C VAL A 55 5.87 4.12 5.45
N SER A 56 6.11 3.03 4.73
CA SER A 56 6.99 3.04 3.56
C SER A 56 6.43 2.14 2.47
N ILE A 57 6.63 2.53 1.22
CA ILE A 57 6.19 1.75 0.06
C ILE A 57 7.31 0.77 -0.29
N ILE A 58 6.93 -0.47 -0.61
CA ILE A 58 7.81 -1.55 -1.07
C ILE A 58 7.36 -2.00 -2.47
N ASP A 59 8.32 -2.47 -3.26
CA ASP A 59 8.11 -2.99 -4.62
C ASP A 59 7.42 -4.37 -4.61
#